data_AF-A0A0N4YCF0-F1
#
_entry.id   AF-A0A0N4YCF0-F1
#
_cell.length_a   1.000
_cell.length_b   1.000
_cell.length_c   1.000
_cell.angle_alpha   90.00
_cell.angle_beta   90.00
_cell.angle_gamma   90.00
#
_symmetry.space_group_name_H-M   'P 1'
#
loop_
_entity.id
_entity.type
_entity.pdbx_description
1 polymer ?
#
loop_
_entity_poly.entity_id
_entity_poly.type
_entity_poly.pdbx_seq_one_letter_code
_entity_poly.pdbx_strand_id
1 'polypeptide(L)'
;MFIRPIRFLGIDWAPLFIPMKRRLETLAVVHFVFLWEILPIMSTWVPFYILFCTRFWWTMVLYFLWHFYDFDRPRRGTGGWSWYKNHAIWTHFADYFPLKIVKTANLPPDRNYIIGSHPHGVLSIGGFTAMLTSGSGFPEMFPGLKSTILTLEGQFWFPFRRDIGIALGKFLISDWLSLIRILDP
;
A
#
# COMPACT_ATOMS: atom_id res chain seq x y z
N MET A 1 -25.75 16.02 -7.15
CA MET A 1 -25.93 16.12 -8.61
C MET A 1 -25.70 14.74 -9.21
N PHE A 2 -26.77 14.03 -9.59
CA PHE A 2 -26.66 12.72 -10.23
C PHE A 2 -26.32 12.93 -11.71
N ILE A 3 -25.12 12.54 -12.11
CA ILE A 3 -24.67 12.62 -13.50
C ILE A 3 -25.28 11.41 -14.21
N ARG A 4 -26.09 11.66 -15.24
CA ARG A 4 -26.78 10.60 -15.98
C ARG A 4 -25.76 9.74 -16.74
N PRO A 5 -25.87 8.40 -16.70
CA PRO A 5 -25.03 7.53 -17.51
C PRO A 5 -25.29 7.75 -19.00
N ILE A 6 -24.27 7.50 -19.84
CA ILE A 6 -24.42 7.54 -21.30
C ILE A 6 -24.88 6.17 -21.74
N ARG A 7 -26.12 6.05 -22.20
CA ARG A 7 -26.66 4.77 -22.66
C ARG A 7 -26.32 4.57 -24.13
N PHE A 8 -25.51 3.55 -24.43
CA PHE A 8 -25.11 3.20 -25.80
C PHE A 8 -25.05 1.69 -25.94
N LEU A 9 -25.67 1.14 -27.01
CA LEU A 9 -25.80 -0.30 -27.24
C LEU A 9 -26.43 -1.08 -26.07
N GLY A 10 -27.37 -0.47 -25.33
CA GLY A 10 -28.00 -1.09 -24.16
C GLY A 10 -27.12 -1.13 -22.90
N ILE A 11 -25.89 -0.63 -22.98
CA ILE A 11 -24.93 -0.53 -21.87
C ILE A 11 -24.99 0.89 -21.29
N ASP A 12 -25.08 0.99 -19.97
CA ASP A 12 -24.99 2.25 -19.24
C ASP A 12 -23.52 2.58 -18.95
N TRP A 13 -22.92 3.42 -19.79
CA TRP A 13 -21.53 3.84 -19.66
C TRP A 13 -21.35 4.92 -18.60
N ALA A 14 -20.16 4.92 -17.99
CA ALA A 14 -19.73 6.00 -17.13
C ALA A 14 -19.77 7.34 -17.90
N PRO A 15 -20.35 8.40 -17.32
CA PRO A 15 -20.44 9.68 -18.00
C PRO A 15 -19.06 10.30 -18.23
N LEU A 16 -18.82 10.85 -19.43
CA LEU A 16 -17.55 11.50 -19.79
C LEU A 16 -17.26 12.76 -18.97
N PHE A 17 -18.30 13.45 -18.52
CA PHE A 17 -18.23 14.70 -17.76
C PHE A 17 -18.37 14.46 -16.26
N ILE A 18 -17.41 13.74 -15.67
CA ILE A 18 -17.29 13.58 -14.21
C ILE A 18 -16.42 14.67 -13.56
N PRO A 19 -16.77 15.14 -12.35
CA PRO A 19 -15.97 16.10 -11.58
C PRO A 19 -14.55 15.60 -11.34
N MET A 20 -13.60 16.54 -11.22
CA MET A 20 -12.18 16.22 -11.00
C MET A 20 -11.97 15.33 -9.76
N LYS A 21 -12.74 15.56 -8.68
CA LYS A 21 -12.70 14.72 -7.47
C LYS A 21 -12.86 13.23 -7.80
N ARG A 22 -13.89 12.88 -8.58
CA ARG A 22 -14.15 11.48 -8.98
C ARG A 22 -13.04 10.90 -9.86
N ARG A 23 -12.44 11.73 -10.72
CA ARG A 23 -11.29 11.30 -11.55
C ARG A 23 -10.08 10.98 -10.68
N LEU A 24 -9.79 11.80 -9.68
CA LEU A 24 -8.69 11.58 -8.74
C LEU A 24 -8.92 10.36 -7.85
N GLU A 25 -10.17 10.15 -7.39
CA GLU A 25 -10.57 8.93 -6.68
C GLU A 25 -10.36 7.67 -7.54
N THR A 26 -10.81 7.68 -8.80
CA THR A 26 -10.56 6.56 -9.73
C THR A 26 -9.06 6.37 -10.00
N LEU A 27 -8.31 7.46 -10.19
CA LEU A 27 -6.85 7.40 -10.36
C LEU A 27 -6.17 6.77 -9.15
N ALA A 28 -6.62 7.10 -7.94
CA ALA A 28 -6.08 6.52 -6.71
C ALA A 28 -6.35 5.01 -6.61
N VAL A 29 -7.53 4.55 -7.05
CA VAL A 29 -7.85 3.11 -7.14
C VAL A 29 -7.01 2.42 -8.19
N VAL A 30 -6.87 3.01 -9.38
CA VAL A 30 -6.00 2.47 -10.44
C VAL A 30 -4.56 2.39 -9.97
N HIS A 31 -4.06 3.43 -9.29
CA HIS A 31 -2.74 3.43 -8.69
C HIS A 31 -2.59 2.30 -7.67
N PHE A 32 -3.55 2.12 -6.76
CA PHE A 32 -3.53 0.99 -5.82
C PHE A 32 -3.48 -0.35 -6.57
N VAL A 33 -4.43 -0.63 -7.46
CA VAL A 33 -4.46 -1.88 -8.24
C VAL A 33 -3.16 -2.10 -9.02
N PHE A 34 -2.61 -1.04 -9.60
CA PHE A 34 -1.33 -1.10 -10.29
C PHE A 34 -0.21 -1.56 -9.35
N LEU A 35 -0.09 -0.96 -8.15
CA LEU A 35 0.97 -1.30 -7.21
C LEU A 35 0.84 -2.70 -6.60
N TRP A 36 -0.37 -3.22 -6.48
CA TRP A 36 -0.65 -4.48 -5.78
C TRP A 36 -0.77 -5.69 -6.71
N GLU A 37 -1.27 -5.50 -7.93
CA GLU A 37 -1.55 -6.60 -8.87
C GLU A 37 -0.65 -6.54 -10.10
N ILE A 38 -0.58 -5.38 -10.75
CA ILE A 38 0.13 -5.25 -12.04
C ILE A 38 1.64 -5.19 -11.84
N LEU A 39 2.10 -4.44 -10.85
CA LEU A 39 3.51 -4.21 -10.61
C LEU A 39 4.27 -5.49 -10.22
N PRO A 40 3.76 -6.39 -9.35
CA PRO A 40 4.41 -7.68 -9.13
C PRO A 40 4.61 -8.47 -10.43
N ILE A 41 3.62 -8.51 -11.31
CA ILE A 41 3.72 -9.19 -12.61
C ILE A 41 4.81 -8.53 -13.45
N MET A 42 4.77 -7.20 -13.60
CA MET A 42 5.78 -6.45 -14.35
C MET A 42 7.19 -6.59 -13.75
N SER A 43 7.30 -6.70 -12.43
CA SER A 43 8.57 -6.86 -11.73
C SER A 43 9.26 -8.20 -12.01
N THR A 44 8.55 -9.17 -12.59
CA THR A 44 9.14 -10.41 -13.09
C THR A 44 9.56 -10.27 -14.56
N TRP A 45 8.67 -9.76 -15.41
CA TRP A 45 8.91 -9.71 -16.87
C TRP A 45 9.92 -8.64 -17.29
N VAL A 46 9.90 -7.45 -16.65
CA VAL A 46 10.79 -6.35 -17.03
C VAL A 46 12.26 -6.68 -16.73
N PRO A 47 12.63 -7.17 -15.54
CA PRO A 47 14.02 -7.59 -15.29
C PRO A 47 14.46 -8.72 -16.21
N PHE A 48 13.58 -9.68 -16.50
CA PHE A 48 13.87 -10.76 -17.45
C PHE A 48 14.21 -10.20 -18.84
N TYR A 49 13.37 -9.30 -19.37
CA TYR A 49 13.63 -8.64 -20.64
C TYR A 49 14.94 -7.82 -20.64
N ILE A 50 15.20 -7.04 -19.58
CA ILE A 50 16.44 -6.24 -19.49
C ILE A 50 17.67 -7.16 -19.46
N LEU A 51 17.61 -8.26 -18.70
CA LEU A 51 18.72 -9.20 -18.54
C LEU A 51 19.08 -9.93 -19.84
N PHE A 52 18.09 -10.34 -20.63
CA PHE A 52 18.32 -11.20 -21.80
C PHE A 52 18.24 -10.47 -23.16
N CYS A 53 17.51 -9.35 -23.24
CA CYS A 53 17.21 -8.71 -24.53
C CYS A 53 17.85 -7.32 -24.68
N THR A 54 18.59 -6.81 -23.69
CA THR A 54 19.16 -5.46 -23.73
C THR A 54 20.63 -5.42 -23.35
N ARG A 55 21.32 -4.35 -23.76
CA ARG A 55 22.72 -4.09 -23.36
C ARG A 55 22.87 -3.65 -21.90
N PHE A 56 21.75 -3.40 -21.20
CA PHE A 56 21.71 -2.95 -19.82
C PHE A 56 21.59 -4.09 -18.80
N TRP A 57 21.88 -5.34 -19.19
CA TRP A 57 21.79 -6.52 -18.32
C TRP A 57 22.51 -6.35 -16.97
N TRP A 58 23.63 -5.63 -16.95
CA TRP A 58 24.43 -5.36 -15.75
C TRP A 58 23.66 -4.58 -14.69
N THR A 59 22.68 -3.74 -15.05
CA THR A 59 21.86 -3.01 -14.07
C THR A 59 21.00 -3.96 -13.25
N MET A 60 20.54 -5.06 -13.86
CA MET A 60 19.75 -6.07 -13.14
C MET A 60 20.62 -6.86 -12.17
N VAL A 61 21.85 -7.21 -12.56
CA VAL A 61 22.81 -7.87 -11.66
C VAL A 61 23.09 -7.00 -10.44
N LEU A 62 23.37 -5.70 -10.63
CA LEU A 62 23.57 -4.76 -9.51
C LEU A 62 22.33 -4.68 -8.60
N TYR A 63 21.14 -4.60 -9.19
CA TYR A 63 19.90 -4.59 -8.42
C TYR A 63 19.70 -5.87 -7.61
N PHE A 64 19.92 -7.05 -8.21
CA PHE A 64 19.76 -8.33 -7.50
C PHE A 64 20.79 -8.50 -6.38
N LEU A 65 22.04 -8.06 -6.57
CA LEU A 65 23.05 -8.04 -5.51
C LEU A 65 22.60 -7.16 -4.34
N TRP A 66 22.11 -5.95 -4.62
CA TRP A 66 21.56 -5.06 -3.59
C TRP A 66 20.32 -5.67 -2.91
N HIS A 67 19.42 -6.25 -3.69
CA HIS A 67 18.20 -6.88 -3.20
C HIS A 67 18.51 -8.06 -2.25
N PHE A 68 19.51 -8.88 -2.60
CA PHE A 68 19.96 -9.99 -1.76
C PHE A 68 20.62 -9.49 -0.47
N TYR A 69 21.49 -8.48 -0.56
CA TYR A 69 22.11 -7.85 0.61
C TYR A 69 21.07 -7.26 1.58
N ASP A 70 20.03 -6.60 1.04
CA ASP A 70 19.02 -5.91 1.82
C ASP A 70 17.78 -6.78 2.11
N PHE A 71 17.77 -8.06 1.74
CA PHE A 71 16.56 -8.91 1.69
C PHE A 71 15.73 -8.88 2.99
N ASP A 72 16.39 -8.93 4.16
CA ASP A 72 15.76 -8.96 5.48
C ASP A 72 15.20 -7.62 5.99
N ARG A 73 15.37 -6.52 5.24
CA ARG A 73 14.89 -5.19 5.67
C ARG A 73 13.40 -5.14 6.02
N PRO A 74 12.48 -5.81 5.30
CA PRO A 74 11.06 -5.87 5.69
C PRO A 74 10.82 -6.49 7.07
N ARG A 75 11.74 -7.32 7.60
CA ARG A 75 11.64 -7.87 8.97
C ARG A 75 12.09 -6.89 10.06
N ARG A 76 12.77 -5.81 9.69
CA ARG A 76 13.31 -4.82 10.63
C ARG A 76 12.34 -3.66 10.86
N GLY A 77 11.37 -3.46 9.96
CA GLY A 77 10.45 -2.32 10.03
C GLY A 77 11.15 -0.96 9.93
N THR A 78 12.34 -0.94 9.34
CA THR A 78 13.19 0.24 9.18
C THR A 78 12.98 0.86 7.79
N GLY A 79 12.70 2.16 7.79
CA GLY A 79 12.44 2.92 6.57
C GLY A 79 11.08 3.61 6.61
N GLY A 80 10.56 3.90 5.42
CA GLY A 80 9.36 4.69 5.24
C GLY A 80 9.67 6.10 4.77
N TRP A 81 8.94 6.51 3.76
CA TRP A 81 8.91 7.85 3.24
C TRP A 81 7.63 8.50 3.73
N SER A 82 7.75 9.35 4.75
CA SER A 82 6.61 10.07 5.33
C SER A 82 5.79 10.79 4.27
N TRP A 83 6.45 11.32 3.22
CA TRP A 83 5.76 11.96 2.11
C TRP A 83 4.83 10.99 1.38
N TYR A 84 5.27 9.76 1.12
CA TYR A 84 4.49 8.78 0.35
C TYR A 84 3.32 8.27 1.18
N LYS A 85 3.55 7.96 2.47
CA LYS A 85 2.48 7.58 3.41
C LYS A 85 1.42 8.67 3.59
N ASN A 86 1.84 9.94 3.58
CA ASN A 86 0.97 11.11 3.76
C ASN A 86 0.47 11.70 2.43
N HIS A 87 0.73 11.05 1.30
CA HIS A 87 0.38 11.58 -0.01
C HIS A 87 -1.14 11.64 -0.22
N ALA A 88 -1.62 12.71 -0.86
CA ALA A 88 -3.05 12.97 -1.09
C ALA A 88 -3.76 11.86 -1.88
N ILE A 89 -3.00 11.04 -2.62
CA ILE A 89 -3.55 9.87 -3.33
C ILE A 89 -4.26 8.90 -2.37
N TRP A 90 -3.80 8.78 -1.12
CA TRP A 90 -4.44 7.93 -0.13
C TRP A 90 -5.73 8.53 0.42
N THR A 91 -5.83 9.85 0.50
CA THR A 91 -7.09 10.54 0.82
C THR A 91 -8.13 10.29 -0.27
N HIS A 92 -7.74 10.43 -1.54
CA HIS A 92 -8.63 10.10 -2.67
C HIS A 92 -9.02 8.61 -2.71
N PHE A 93 -8.11 7.71 -2.32
CA PHE A 93 -8.39 6.29 -2.21
C PHE A 93 -9.40 6.00 -1.09
N ALA A 94 -9.25 6.63 0.08
CA ALA A 94 -10.20 6.52 1.20
C ALA A 94 -11.60 7.06 0.82
N ASP A 95 -11.63 8.21 0.15
CA ASP A 95 -12.87 8.86 -0.31
C ASP A 95 -13.66 8.03 -1.33
N TYR A 96 -12.98 7.25 -2.18
CA TYR A 96 -13.63 6.36 -3.15
C TYR A 96 -14.45 5.25 -2.47
N PHE A 97 -13.96 4.70 -1.35
CA PHE A 97 -14.60 3.61 -0.60
C PHE A 97 -15.41 4.10 0.62
N PRO A 98 -15.84 5.36 0.62
CA PRO A 98 -16.17 6.14 1.83
C PRO A 98 -15.59 5.64 3.16
N LEU A 99 -14.29 5.37 3.19
CA LEU A 99 -13.64 4.73 4.34
C LEU A 99 -13.60 5.69 5.54
N LYS A 100 -14.12 5.22 6.69
CA LYS A 100 -14.15 5.98 7.94
C LYS A 100 -13.68 5.11 9.08
N ILE A 101 -12.84 5.67 9.93
CA ILE A 101 -12.48 5.06 11.21
C ILE A 101 -13.42 5.62 12.26
N VAL A 102 -14.15 4.75 12.94
CA VAL A 102 -15.02 5.12 14.06
C VAL A 102 -14.27 4.84 15.35
N LYS A 103 -13.85 5.90 16.04
CA LYS A 103 -13.17 5.79 17.33
C LYS A 103 -14.18 5.44 18.42
N THR A 104 -14.09 4.22 18.95
CA THR A 104 -14.96 3.73 20.04
C THR A 104 -14.34 3.92 21.42
N ALA A 105 -13.01 3.99 21.50
CA ALA A 105 -12.28 4.17 22.74
C ALA A 105 -11.03 5.03 22.51
N ASN A 106 -10.55 5.67 23.59
CA ASN A 106 -9.22 6.28 23.60
C ASN A 106 -8.17 5.18 23.77
N LEU A 107 -7.11 5.23 22.97
CA LEU A 107 -5.97 4.34 23.06
C LEU A 107 -4.77 5.14 23.57
N PRO A 108 -4.40 5.01 24.86
CA PRO A 108 -3.19 5.61 25.41
C PRO A 108 -1.93 5.24 24.62
N PRO A 109 -1.03 6.19 24.30
CA PRO A 109 0.18 5.94 23.53
C PRO A 109 1.35 5.36 24.34
N ASP A 110 1.14 5.07 25.62
CA ASP A 110 2.13 4.53 26.57
C ASP A 110 2.33 3.01 26.45
N ARG A 111 1.57 2.33 25.57
CA ARG A 111 1.57 0.88 25.42
C ARG A 111 1.34 0.46 23.97
N ASN A 112 1.67 -0.80 23.70
CA ASN A 112 1.47 -1.43 22.39
C ASN A 112 0.10 -2.10 22.29
N TYR A 113 -0.47 -2.10 21.08
CA TYR A 113 -1.76 -2.73 20.78
C TYR A 113 -1.61 -3.68 19.60
N ILE A 114 -2.26 -4.84 19.71
CA ILE A 114 -2.47 -5.75 18.58
C ILE A 114 -3.91 -5.55 18.10
N ILE A 115 -4.06 -5.11 16.86
CA ILE A 115 -5.37 -4.85 16.26
C ILE A 115 -5.67 -5.96 15.25
N GLY A 116 -6.76 -6.69 15.50
CA GLY A 116 -7.31 -7.65 14.53
C GLY A 116 -8.21 -6.96 13.52
N SER A 117 -8.12 -7.35 12.24
CA SER A 117 -8.97 -6.86 11.16
C SER A 117 -9.65 -8.03 10.45
N HIS A 118 -10.98 -8.09 10.50
CA HIS A 118 -11.78 -9.15 9.87
C HIS A 118 -13.17 -8.61 9.45
N PRO A 119 -13.70 -8.99 8.27
CA PRO A 119 -13.06 -9.81 7.25
C PRO A 119 -11.96 -9.03 6.52
N HIS A 120 -10.88 -9.71 6.17
CA HIS A 120 -9.84 -9.14 5.30
C HIS A 120 -9.95 -9.78 3.92
N GLY A 121 -10.11 -8.95 2.89
CA GLY A 121 -9.98 -9.42 1.51
C GLY A 121 -8.50 -9.58 1.13
N VAL A 122 -8.23 -10.20 -0.03
CA VAL A 122 -6.88 -10.39 -0.58
C VAL A 122 -6.04 -9.11 -0.53
N LEU A 123 -6.67 -7.97 -0.84
CA LEU A 123 -6.02 -6.65 -0.88
C LEU A 123 -6.04 -5.87 0.45
N SER A 124 -6.80 -6.34 1.44
CA SER A 124 -6.92 -5.70 2.78
C SER A 124 -7.11 -4.17 2.74
N ILE A 125 -7.86 -3.66 1.77
CA ILE A 125 -8.06 -2.23 1.47
C ILE A 125 -8.41 -1.43 2.73
N GLY A 126 -9.32 -1.97 3.56
CA GLY A 126 -9.74 -1.36 4.82
C GLY A 126 -8.57 -1.14 5.77
N GLY A 127 -7.90 -2.23 6.18
CA GLY A 127 -6.76 -2.18 7.09
C GLY A 127 -5.60 -1.34 6.53
N PHE A 128 -5.25 -1.54 5.26
CA PHE A 128 -4.21 -0.77 4.58
C PHE A 128 -4.47 0.74 4.64
N THR A 129 -5.63 1.17 4.19
CA THR A 129 -5.93 2.61 4.11
C THR A 129 -6.13 3.20 5.50
N ALA A 130 -6.81 2.46 6.38
CA ALA A 130 -7.11 2.89 7.74
C ALA A 130 -5.84 3.05 8.57
N MET A 131 -4.92 2.09 8.50
CA MET A 131 -3.84 1.98 9.48
C MET A 131 -2.46 2.26 8.88
N LEU A 132 -2.19 1.89 7.62
CA LEU A 132 -0.85 2.07 7.04
C LEU A 132 -0.66 3.45 6.43
N THR A 133 -1.69 3.97 5.76
CA THR A 133 -1.68 5.31 5.13
C THR A 133 -2.29 6.37 6.05
N SER A 134 -2.04 7.64 5.75
CA SER A 134 -2.70 8.75 6.47
C SER A 134 -4.01 9.20 5.80
N GLY A 135 -4.45 8.52 4.73
CA GLY A 135 -5.65 8.90 3.98
C GLY A 135 -6.95 8.86 4.80
N SER A 136 -6.98 8.05 5.85
CA SER A 136 -8.13 7.85 6.75
C SER A 136 -8.12 8.74 8.00
N GLY A 137 -7.04 9.50 8.23
CA GLY A 137 -6.87 10.34 9.42
C GLY A 137 -6.38 9.62 10.70
N PHE A 138 -5.82 8.41 10.59
CA PHE A 138 -5.38 7.65 11.78
C PHE A 138 -4.39 8.38 12.69
N PRO A 139 -3.30 9.00 12.16
CA PRO A 139 -2.36 9.75 13.00
C PRO A 139 -3.02 10.88 13.80
N GLU A 140 -4.07 11.49 13.25
CA GLU A 140 -4.83 12.58 13.87
C GLU A 140 -5.79 12.06 14.94
N MET A 141 -6.42 10.89 14.74
CA MET A 141 -7.34 10.29 15.73
C MET A 141 -6.62 9.66 16.93
N PHE A 142 -5.40 9.16 16.71
CA PHE A 142 -4.58 8.49 17.70
C PHE A 142 -3.16 9.06 17.73
N PRO A 143 -2.99 10.30 18.24
CA PRO A 143 -1.69 10.95 18.28
C PRO A 143 -0.71 10.16 19.15
N GLY A 144 0.50 9.98 18.66
CA GLY A 144 1.56 9.21 19.34
C GLY A 144 1.57 7.71 19.02
N LEU A 145 0.49 7.14 18.47
CA LEU A 145 0.48 5.74 18.04
C LEU A 145 1.15 5.56 16.68
N LYS A 146 2.09 4.61 16.62
CA LYS A 146 2.74 4.20 15.37
C LYS A 146 2.06 2.96 14.82
N SER A 147 1.17 3.16 13.85
CA SER A 147 0.49 2.06 13.20
C SER A 147 1.43 1.27 12.26
N THR A 148 1.34 -0.05 12.33
CA THR A 148 2.14 -1.01 11.58
C THR A 148 1.27 -2.17 11.10
N ILE A 149 1.47 -2.58 9.85
CA ILE A 149 0.79 -3.74 9.25
C ILE A 149 1.81 -4.85 9.00
N LEU A 150 1.43 -6.05 9.42
CA LEU A 150 2.12 -7.29 9.10
C LEU A 150 1.41 -7.97 7.92
N THR A 151 2.16 -8.40 6.92
CA THR A 151 1.64 -9.07 5.73
C THR A 151 2.45 -10.31 5.36
N LEU A 152 1.92 -11.10 4.43
CA LEU A 152 2.56 -12.32 3.94
C LEU A 152 3.97 -12.04 3.38
N GLU A 153 4.92 -12.91 3.70
CA GLU A 153 6.32 -12.80 3.25
C GLU A 153 6.47 -12.70 1.71
N GLY A 154 5.65 -13.43 0.96
CA GLY A 154 5.68 -13.43 -0.50
C GLY A 154 5.46 -12.04 -1.15
N GLN A 155 4.86 -11.09 -0.44
CA GLN A 155 4.71 -9.71 -0.91
C GLN A 155 6.05 -8.99 -1.10
N PHE A 156 7.11 -9.46 -0.44
CA PHE A 156 8.45 -8.84 -0.47
C PHE A 156 9.44 -9.55 -1.39
N TRP A 157 9.05 -10.68 -2.00
CA TRP A 157 9.92 -11.39 -2.96
C TRP A 157 9.98 -10.71 -4.33
N PHE A 158 8.96 -9.92 -4.68
CA PHE A 158 8.89 -9.22 -5.95
C PHE A 158 9.73 -7.92 -5.93
N PRO A 159 10.69 -7.76 -6.86
CA PRO A 159 11.43 -6.51 -7.05
C PRO A 159 10.51 -5.30 -7.19
N PHE A 160 10.94 -4.11 -6.78
CA PHE A 160 10.18 -2.84 -6.79
C PHE A 160 8.94 -2.82 -5.89
N ARG A 161 8.11 -3.87 -5.91
CA ARG A 161 6.97 -4.08 -5.02
C ARG A 161 7.41 -4.06 -3.55
N ARG A 162 8.48 -4.81 -3.23
CA ARG A 162 9.15 -4.77 -1.93
C ARG A 162 9.50 -3.33 -1.52
N ASP A 163 10.09 -2.58 -2.43
CA ASP A 163 10.62 -1.24 -2.16
C ASP A 163 9.50 -0.24 -1.89
N ILE A 164 8.35 -0.38 -2.57
CA ILE A 164 7.13 0.39 -2.28
C ILE A 164 6.56 0.04 -0.90
N GLY A 165 6.55 -1.25 -0.54
CA GLY A 165 6.17 -1.68 0.81
C GLY A 165 7.05 -1.02 1.87
N ILE A 166 8.36 -1.03 1.67
CA ILE A 166 9.34 -0.36 2.55
C ILE A 166 9.15 1.17 2.53
N ALA A 167 8.79 1.77 1.39
CA ALA A 167 8.52 3.20 1.28
C ALA A 167 7.25 3.62 2.05
N LEU A 168 6.28 2.72 2.23
CA LEU A 168 5.16 2.92 3.17
C LEU A 168 5.61 2.80 4.65
N GLY A 169 6.81 2.29 4.89
CA GLY A 169 7.52 2.28 6.16
C GLY A 169 7.15 1.11 7.05
N LYS A 170 5.95 1.16 7.62
CA LYS A 170 5.48 0.21 8.63
C LYS A 170 4.70 -0.95 8.01
N PHE A 171 5.27 -1.50 6.94
CA PHE A 171 4.75 -2.66 6.22
C PHE A 171 5.78 -3.79 6.33
N LEU A 172 5.54 -4.75 7.22
CA LEU A 172 6.50 -5.80 7.57
C LEU A 172 5.98 -7.20 7.24
N ILE A 173 6.88 -8.17 7.32
CA ILE A 173 6.56 -9.59 7.22
C ILE A 173 5.81 -10.04 8.48
N SER A 174 4.79 -10.88 8.30
CA SER A 174 4.03 -11.52 9.37
C SER A 174 4.77 -12.75 9.90
N ASP A 175 5.88 -12.53 10.60
CA ASP A 175 6.62 -13.55 11.34
C ASP A 175 6.80 -13.16 12.81
N TRP A 176 7.20 -14.14 13.62
CA TRP A 176 7.42 -13.96 15.05
C TRP A 176 8.50 -12.91 15.36
N LEU A 177 9.57 -12.87 14.56
CA LEU A 177 10.68 -11.94 14.76
C LEU A 177 10.28 -10.49 14.49
N SER A 178 9.53 -10.23 13.42
CA SER A 178 9.02 -8.87 13.13
C SER A 178 8.05 -8.41 14.21
N LEU A 179 7.20 -9.31 14.71
CA LEU A 179 6.24 -8.99 15.77
C LEU A 179 6.96 -8.58 17.07
N ILE A 180 7.93 -9.37 17.54
CA ILE A 180 8.70 -9.01 18.75
C ILE A 180 9.39 -7.66 18.57
N ARG A 181 10.06 -7.43 17.43
CA ARG A 181 10.77 -6.18 17.17
C ARG A 181 9.89 -4.92 17.19
N ILE A 182 8.60 -5.06 16.93
CA ILE A 182 7.66 -3.93 16.99
C ILE A 182 7.11 -3.76 18.41
N LEU A 183 6.87 -4.86 19.12
CA LEU A 183 6.26 -4.84 20.45
C LEU A 183 7.25 -4.59 21.58
N ASP A 184 8.53 -4.89 21.36
CA ASP A 184 9.65 -4.65 22.27
C ASP A 184 10.80 -3.98 21.48
N PRO A 185 10.64 -2.69 21.13
CA PRO A 185 11.51 -1.97 20.19
C PRO A 185 12.86 -1.54 20.75
#